data_AF-A0A024X1R9-F1
#
_entry.id   AF-A0A024X1R9-F1
#
_cell.length_a   1.000
_cell.length_b   1.000
_cell.length_c   1.000
_cell.angle_alpha   90.00
_cell.angle_beta   90.00
_cell.angle_gamma   90.00
#
_symmetry.space_group_name_H-M   'P 1'
#
loop_
_entity.id
_entity.type
_entity.pdbx_description
1 polymer ?
#
loop_
_entity_poly.entity_id
_entity_poly.type
_entity_poly.pdbx_seq_one_letter_code
_entity_poly.pdbx_strand_id
1 'polypeptide(L)'
;MNFFKFFKFFKFMHTPKSYFSIYNEYLNSYKKKINKIPFYIRRTASDNLPVFLKYKNNKNLVITVIRKIKGNKEILKREIKSICNSEVIEKPDSFLIRGNHKKKIKDVRKINKYYTCIYNIYIFKILF
;
A
#
# COMPACT_ATOMS: atom_id res chain seq x y z
N MET A 1 17.42 25.77 -22.16
CA MET A 1 17.39 25.44 -20.71
C MET A 1 16.20 26.16 -20.10
N ASN A 2 15.13 25.45 -19.69
CA ASN A 2 13.88 26.10 -19.25
C ASN A 2 14.08 26.93 -17.97
N PHE A 3 13.78 28.23 -18.04
CA PHE A 3 13.83 29.22 -16.96
C PHE A 3 13.11 28.74 -15.67
N PHE A 4 12.04 27.95 -15.82
CA PHE A 4 11.32 27.32 -14.71
C PHE A 4 12.12 26.25 -13.93
N LYS A 5 13.08 25.56 -14.55
CA LYS A 5 13.96 24.62 -13.84
C LYS A 5 15.00 25.35 -12.98
N PHE A 6 15.44 26.52 -13.42
CA PHE A 6 16.48 27.31 -12.75
C PHE A 6 15.97 27.93 -11.43
N PHE A 7 14.73 28.45 -11.42
CA PHE A 7 14.11 29.03 -10.23
C PHE A 7 13.83 28.02 -9.11
N LYS A 8 13.51 26.77 -9.47
CA LYS A 8 13.30 25.68 -8.50
C LYS A 8 14.60 25.29 -7.80
N PHE A 9 15.72 25.36 -8.52
CA PHE A 9 17.06 25.07 -8.02
C PHE A 9 17.58 26.15 -7.05
N PHE A 10 17.29 27.42 -7.34
CA PHE A 10 17.68 28.54 -6.46
C PHE A 10 16.95 28.54 -5.11
N LYS A 11 15.67 28.16 -5.10
CA LYS A 11 14.88 28.03 -3.86
C LYS A 11 15.41 26.92 -2.94
N PHE A 12 16.09 25.91 -3.51
CA PHE A 12 16.70 24.79 -2.78
C PHE A 12 18.01 25.21 -2.08
N MET A 13 18.83 26.03 -2.74
CA MET A 13 20.14 26.50 -2.23
C MET A 13 20.04 27.38 -0.98
N HIS A 14 18.91 28.05 -0.76
CA HIS A 14 18.65 28.87 0.43
C HIS A 14 17.77 28.18 1.48
N THR A 15 17.57 26.86 1.38
CA THR A 15 16.92 26.14 2.48
C THR A 15 17.88 26.05 3.68
N PRO A 16 17.51 26.58 4.85
CA PRO A 16 18.38 26.52 6.02
C PRO A 16 18.58 25.07 6.46
N LYS A 17 19.78 24.73 6.95
CA LYS A 17 20.13 23.39 7.49
C LYS A 17 19.08 22.84 8.49
N SER A 18 18.40 23.72 9.22
CA SER A 18 17.30 23.38 10.13
C SER A 18 16.08 22.75 9.44
N TYR A 19 15.75 23.17 8.22
CA TYR A 19 14.66 22.57 7.45
C TYR A 19 14.99 21.12 7.05
N PHE A 20 16.25 20.87 6.69
CA PHE A 20 16.73 19.52 6.38
C PHE A 20 16.78 18.61 7.61
N SER A 21 17.13 19.13 8.79
CA SER A 21 17.11 18.34 10.03
C SER A 21 15.69 17.94 10.44
N ILE A 22 14.74 18.89 10.40
CA ILE A 22 13.32 18.63 10.68
C ILE A 22 12.76 17.59 9.69
N TYR A 23 13.12 17.69 8.42
CA TYR A 23 12.70 16.74 7.40
C TYR A 23 13.23 15.32 7.64
N ASN A 24 14.51 15.18 8.00
CA ASN A 24 15.09 13.87 8.32
C ASN A 24 14.46 13.27 9.57
N GLU A 25 14.18 14.07 10.59
CA GLU A 25 13.47 13.63 11.79
C GLU A 25 12.06 13.12 11.45
N TYR A 26 11.33 13.88 10.62
CA TYR A 26 10.02 13.48 10.10
C TYR A 26 10.09 12.15 9.37
N LEU A 27 11.02 11.99 8.42
CA LEU A 27 11.21 10.74 7.67
C LEU A 27 11.57 9.57 8.58
N ASN A 28 12.43 9.78 9.57
CA ASN A 28 12.83 8.74 10.52
C ASN A 28 11.66 8.30 11.42
N SER A 29 10.87 9.26 11.92
CA SER A 29 9.62 8.96 12.66
C SER A 29 8.65 8.17 11.78
N TYR A 30 8.55 8.54 10.51
CA TYR A 30 7.72 7.84 9.54
C TYR A 30 8.17 6.40 9.29
N LYS A 31 9.46 6.22 9.04
CA LYS A 31 10.07 4.91 8.81
C LYS A 31 9.89 4.00 10.02
N LYS A 32 10.04 4.53 11.24
CA LYS A 32 9.73 3.83 12.49
C LYS A 32 8.27 3.37 12.52
N LYS A 33 7.31 4.23 12.15
CA LYS A 33 5.88 3.86 12.10
C LYS A 33 5.61 2.78 11.05
N ILE A 34 6.21 2.87 9.86
CA ILE A 34 6.06 1.85 8.81
C ILE A 34 6.62 0.50 9.26
N ASN A 35 7.81 0.50 9.88
CA ASN A 35 8.45 -0.72 10.35
C ASN A 35 7.67 -1.43 11.46
N LYS A 36 6.80 -0.73 12.19
CA LYS A 36 5.88 -1.33 13.17
C LYS A 36 4.68 -2.03 12.54
N ILE A 37 4.41 -1.80 11.25
CA ILE A 37 3.27 -2.41 10.56
C ILE A 37 3.63 -3.88 10.25
N PRO A 38 2.86 -4.85 10.78
CA PRO A 38 3.19 -6.25 10.59
C PRO A 38 2.99 -6.71 9.14
N PHE A 39 2.06 -6.11 8.39
CA PHE A 39 1.78 -6.47 7.00
C PHE A 39 1.17 -5.32 6.19
N TYR A 40 1.32 -5.35 4.87
CA TYR A 40 0.63 -4.44 3.96
C TYR A 40 0.39 -5.06 2.58
N ILE A 41 -0.52 -4.45 1.83
CA ILE A 41 -0.80 -4.82 0.44
C ILE A 41 -0.34 -3.68 -0.46
N ARG A 42 0.63 -3.94 -1.34
CA ARG A 42 1.10 -2.94 -2.31
C ARG A 42 0.07 -2.78 -3.43
N ARG A 43 -0.32 -1.55 -3.78
CA ARG A 43 -1.23 -1.32 -4.91
C ARG A 43 -0.60 -1.58 -6.27
N THR A 44 -1.44 -1.57 -7.30
CA THR A 44 -1.01 -1.61 -8.71
C THR A 44 -0.37 -0.30 -9.13
N ALA A 45 0.24 -0.26 -10.32
CA ALA A 45 0.79 0.97 -10.88
C ALA A 45 -0.29 2.03 -11.07
N SER A 46 -1.51 1.62 -11.42
CA SER A 46 -2.70 2.46 -11.55
C SER A 46 -3.39 2.76 -10.20
N ASP A 47 -2.64 2.74 -9.09
CA ASP A 47 -3.13 3.01 -7.73
C ASP A 47 -4.41 2.24 -7.32
N ASN A 48 -4.53 0.98 -7.74
CA ASN A 48 -5.67 0.13 -7.36
C ASN A 48 -5.24 -0.96 -6.37
N LEU A 49 -6.12 -1.28 -5.42
CA LEU A 49 -5.92 -2.44 -4.56
C LEU A 49 -5.96 -3.72 -5.42
N PRO A 50 -4.95 -4.62 -5.33
CA PRO A 50 -4.81 -5.79 -6.20
C PRO A 50 -5.72 -6.93 -5.75
N VAL A 51 -7.03 -6.66 -5.75
CA VAL A 51 -8.10 -7.60 -5.39
C VAL A 51 -8.94 -7.87 -6.64
N PHE A 52 -8.91 -9.11 -7.09
CA PHE A 52 -9.48 -9.55 -8.35
C PHE A 52 -10.49 -10.67 -8.13
N LEU A 53 -11.40 -10.86 -9.08
CA LEU A 53 -12.27 -12.03 -9.13
C LEU A 53 -11.74 -12.97 -10.21
N LYS A 54 -11.68 -14.25 -9.89
CA LYS A 54 -11.37 -15.32 -10.82
C LYS A 54 -12.57 -16.24 -10.91
N TYR A 55 -13.10 -16.39 -12.12
CA TYR A 55 -14.20 -17.31 -12.42
C TYR A 55 -13.62 -18.64 -12.90
N LYS A 56 -14.23 -19.74 -12.46
CA LYS A 56 -13.90 -21.12 -12.83
C LYS A 56 -15.19 -21.90 -13.12
N ASN A 57 -15.06 -23.09 -13.70
CA ASN A 57 -16.16 -24.03 -13.98
C ASN A 57 -17.33 -23.33 -14.69
N ASN A 58 -17.09 -22.80 -15.90
CA ASN A 58 -18.09 -22.06 -16.67
C ASN A 58 -18.79 -20.93 -15.89
N LYS A 59 -18.02 -20.22 -15.05
CA LYS A 59 -18.47 -19.09 -14.19
C LYS A 59 -19.32 -19.48 -12.96
N ASN A 60 -19.56 -20.77 -12.72
CA ASN A 60 -20.26 -21.22 -11.52
C ASN A 60 -19.44 -21.06 -10.23
N LEU A 61 -18.11 -21.01 -10.34
CA LEU A 61 -17.24 -20.81 -9.19
C LEU A 61 -16.55 -19.44 -9.26
N VAL A 62 -16.80 -18.61 -8.24
CA VAL A 62 -16.13 -17.31 -8.06
C VAL A 62 -15.10 -17.42 -6.94
N ILE A 63 -13.90 -16.91 -7.20
CA ILE A 63 -12.80 -16.85 -6.24
C ILE A 63 -12.29 -15.42 -6.18
N THR A 64 -12.22 -14.85 -4.99
CA THR A 64 -11.52 -13.58 -4.75
C THR A 64 -10.04 -13.84 -4.55
N VAL A 65 -9.20 -13.12 -5.31
CA VAL A 65 -7.75 -13.23 -5.29
C VAL A 65 -7.15 -11.92 -4.81
N ILE A 66 -6.32 -11.98 -3.76
CA ILE A 66 -5.58 -10.83 -3.21
C ILE A 66 -4.09 -11.05 -3.50
N ARG A 67 -3.42 -10.08 -4.12
CA ARG A 67 -1.98 -10.17 -4.48
C ARG A 67 -1.14 -9.08 -3.81
N LYS A 68 0.18 -9.13 -4.03
CA LYS A 68 1.17 -8.12 -3.59
C LYS A 68 1.19 -7.91 -2.06
N ILE A 69 1.02 -9.00 -1.33
CA ILE A 69 1.10 -9.06 0.13
C ILE A 69 2.56 -8.95 0.56
N LYS A 70 2.83 -8.17 1.61
CA LYS A 70 4.16 -7.99 2.21
C LYS A 70 4.06 -8.02 3.74
N GLY A 71 5.14 -8.44 4.40
CA GLY A 71 5.20 -8.63 5.85
C GLY A 71 4.62 -9.98 6.30
N ASN A 72 4.14 -10.03 7.54
CA ASN A 72 3.61 -11.22 8.21
C ASN A 72 2.25 -11.63 7.62
N LYS A 73 2.29 -12.67 6.77
CA LYS A 73 1.13 -13.21 6.06
C LYS A 73 0.09 -13.83 6.99
N GLU A 74 0.51 -14.46 8.08
CA GLU A 74 -0.38 -15.15 9.03
C GLU A 74 -1.36 -14.18 9.68
N ILE A 75 -0.88 -13.00 10.10
CA ILE A 75 -1.74 -11.98 10.71
C ILE A 75 -2.75 -11.45 9.67
N LEU A 76 -2.29 -11.15 8.46
CA LEU A 76 -3.18 -10.69 7.39
C LEU A 76 -4.22 -11.76 7.02
N LYS A 77 -3.84 -13.03 6.99
CA LYS A 77 -4.72 -14.18 6.71
C LYS A 77 -5.83 -14.27 7.75
N ARG A 78 -5.50 -14.16 9.04
CA ARG A 78 -6.49 -14.15 10.14
C ARG A 78 -7.47 -12.98 10.01
N GLU A 79 -6.98 -11.78 9.74
CA GLU A 79 -7.83 -10.59 9.53
C GLU A 79 -8.76 -10.79 8.33
N ILE A 80 -8.26 -11.28 7.19
CA ILE A 80 -9.08 -11.53 6.00
C ILE A 80 -10.12 -12.63 6.25
N LYS A 81 -9.74 -13.70 6.97
CA LYS A 81 -10.66 -14.76 7.37
C LYS A 81 -11.81 -14.21 8.21
N SER A 82 -11.51 -13.33 9.17
CA SER A 82 -12.51 -12.62 9.98
C SER A 82 -13.42 -11.71 9.13
N ILE A 83 -12.85 -10.92 8.21
CA ILE A 83 -13.62 -10.01 7.33
C ILE A 83 -14.56 -10.77 6.40
N CYS A 84 -14.04 -11.82 5.75
CA CYS A 84 -14.76 -12.56 4.73
C CYS A 84 -15.67 -13.65 5.32
N ASN A 85 -15.44 -14.03 6.58
CA ASN A 85 -16.06 -15.19 7.23
C ASN A 85 -15.94 -16.45 6.36
N SER A 86 -14.75 -16.64 5.78
CA SER A 86 -14.48 -17.66 4.76
C SER A 86 -13.02 -18.11 4.83
N GLU A 87 -12.78 -19.37 4.46
CA GLU A 87 -11.43 -19.93 4.47
C GLU A 87 -10.51 -19.23 3.47
N VAL A 88 -9.29 -18.94 3.89
CA VAL A 88 -8.28 -18.24 3.10
C VAL A 88 -7.17 -19.22 2.75
N ILE A 89 -7.12 -19.61 1.48
CA ILE A 89 -6.07 -20.49 0.97
C ILE A 89 -4.87 -19.62 0.61
N GLU A 90 -3.75 -19.89 1.28
CA GLU A 90 -2.48 -19.23 1.00
C GLU A 90 -1.77 -19.85 -0.22
N LYS A 91 -1.24 -18.98 -1.07
CA LYS A 91 -0.33 -19.28 -2.18
C LYS A 91 0.90 -18.38 -2.07
N PRO A 92 2.01 -18.68 -2.76
CA PRO A 92 3.28 -17.98 -2.59
C PRO A 92 3.17 -16.44 -2.59
N ASP A 93 2.39 -15.86 -3.51
CA ASP A 93 2.22 -14.41 -3.65
C ASP A 93 0.78 -13.91 -3.54
N SER A 94 -0.13 -14.77 -3.09
CA SER A 94 -1.55 -14.45 -3.11
C SER A 94 -2.38 -15.22 -2.09
N PHE A 95 -3.49 -14.61 -1.71
CA PHE A 95 -4.55 -15.30 -0.97
C PHE A 95 -5.75 -15.53 -1.88
N LEU A 96 -6.34 -16.71 -1.74
CA LEU A 96 -7.53 -17.15 -2.46
C LEU A 96 -8.67 -17.34 -1.46
N ILE A 97 -9.80 -16.69 -1.70
CA ILE A 97 -11.02 -16.82 -0.90
C ILE A 97 -12.14 -17.25 -1.84
N ARG A 98 -12.87 -18.32 -1.49
CA ARG A 98 -14.07 -18.72 -2.25
C ARG A 98 -15.16 -17.66 -2.09
N GLY A 99 -15.87 -17.34 -3.17
CA GLY A 99 -16.92 -16.31 -3.18
C GLY A 99 -16.45 -14.93 -3.66
N ASN A 100 -17.42 -14.04 -3.86
CA ASN A 100 -17.17 -12.65 -4.25
C ASN A 100 -17.08 -11.75 -3.00
N HIS A 101 -15.86 -11.46 -2.57
CA HIS A 101 -15.56 -10.60 -1.43
C HIS A 101 -14.83 -9.31 -1.83
N LYS A 102 -14.73 -9.02 -3.14
CA LYS A 102 -13.94 -7.90 -3.68
C LYS A 102 -14.33 -6.57 -3.06
N LYS A 103 -15.64 -6.27 -2.97
CA LYS A 103 -16.15 -5.02 -2.40
C LYS A 103 -15.83 -4.95 -0.89
N LYS A 104 -16.17 -6.01 -0.15
CA LYS A 104 -15.91 -6.12 1.29
C LYS A 104 -14.46 -5.87 1.66
N ILE A 105 -13.52 -6.48 0.93
CA ILE A 105 -12.08 -6.29 1.15
C ILE A 105 -11.63 -4.87 0.80
N LYS A 106 -12.14 -4.29 -0.30
CA LYS A 106 -11.81 -2.92 -0.71
C LYS A 106 -12.34 -1.87 0.26
N ASP A 107 -13.46 -2.12 0.93
CA ASP A 107 -14.08 -1.18 1.87
C ASP A 107 -13.37 -1.16 3.23
N VAL A 108 -12.57 -2.18 3.56
CA VAL A 108 -11.87 -2.24 4.85
C VAL A 108 -10.82 -1.13 4.95
N ARG A 109 -11.11 -0.15 5.81
CA ARG A 109 -10.24 1.00 6.11
C ARG A 109 -8.84 0.57 6.54
N LYS A 110 -8.71 -0.53 7.30
CA LYS A 110 -7.41 -1.10 7.73
C LYS A 110 -6.52 -1.51 6.56
N ILE A 111 -7.08 -2.03 5.46
CA ILE A 111 -6.30 -2.44 4.28
C ILE A 111 -5.86 -1.21 3.46
N ASN A 112 -6.70 -0.16 3.41
CA ASN A 112 -6.43 1.07 2.69
C ASN A 112 -5.49 2.05 3.43
N LYS A 113 -5.38 1.96 4.76
CA LYS A 113 -4.70 2.98 5.59
C LYS A 113 -3.21 3.15 5.28
N TYR A 114 -2.56 2.15 4.70
CA TYR A 114 -1.11 2.14 4.54
C TYR A 114 -0.62 2.82 3.27
N TYR A 115 -1.53 3.23 2.38
CA TYR A 115 -1.19 3.92 1.13
C TYR A 115 -0.98 5.42 1.32
N THR A 116 -1.85 6.09 2.09
CA THR A 116 -1.70 7.52 2.46
C THR A 116 -0.35 7.79 3.12
N CYS A 117 0.18 6.75 3.76
CA CYS A 117 1.41 6.81 4.49
C CYS A 117 2.67 6.79 3.62
N ILE A 118 2.73 5.87 2.66
CA ILE A 118 3.88 5.72 1.76
C ILE A 118 3.85 6.76 0.64
N TYR A 119 2.66 7.18 0.18
CA TYR A 119 2.52 8.22 -0.85
C TYR A 119 3.07 9.58 -0.40
N ASN A 120 2.90 9.96 0.87
CA ASN A 120 3.49 11.19 1.39
C ASN A 120 5.03 11.16 1.33
N ILE A 121 5.66 10.00 1.53
CA ILE A 121 7.12 9.86 1.44
C ILE A 121 7.61 9.92 -0.01
N TYR A 122 6.92 9.28 -0.95
CA TYR A 122 7.33 9.22 -2.36
C TYR A 122 7.05 10.52 -3.13
N ILE A 123 5.93 11.20 -2.86
CA ILE A 123 5.62 12.51 -3.45
C ILE A 123 6.66 13.56 -3.02
N PHE A 124 7.09 13.54 -1.75
CA PHE A 124 8.10 14.49 -1.27
C PHE A 124 9.49 14.26 -1.86
N LYS A 125 9.90 13.01 -2.07
CA LYS A 125 11.22 12.67 -2.65
C LYS A 125 11.40 13.06 -4.13
N ILE A 126 10.30 13.38 -4.81
CA ILE A 126 10.28 13.87 -6.21
C ILE A 126 10.13 15.41 -6.24
N LEU A 127 9.59 16.01 -5.18
CA LEU A 127 9.33 17.45 -5.08
C LEU A 127 10.42 18.23 -4.33
N PHE A 128 11.26 17.55 -3.55
CA PHE A 128 12.41 18.07 -2.79
C PHE A 128 13.59 17.11 -2.94
#